data_AF-A0A349YZN1-F1
#
_entry.id   AF-A0A349YZN1-F1
#
_cell.length_a   1.000
_cell.length_b   1.000
_cell.length_c   1.000
_cell.angle_alpha   90.00
_cell.angle_beta   90.00
_cell.angle_gamma   90.00
#
_symmetry.space_group_name_H-M   'P 1'
#
loop_
_entity.id
_entity.type
_entity.pdbx_description
1 polymer ?
#
loop_
_entity_poly.entity_id
_entity_poly.type
_entity_poly.pdbx_seq_one_letter_code
_entity_poly.pdbx_strand_id
1 'polypeptide(L)' 'LKQGAGRLIRDPADAGVLVICDNRLVTKPYAQTFLGSLPPMKRTRDVSEVEKFLANIEQTEHVTEE' A
#
# COMPACT_ATOMS: atom_id res chain seq x y z
N LEU A 1 -10.94 -9.13 3.82
CA LEU A 1 -9.67 -8.41 3.54
C LEU A 1 -9.81 -6.89 3.35
N LYS A 2 -10.99 -6.33 3.02
CA LYS A 2 -11.21 -4.87 3.11
C LYS A 2 -10.82 -4.29 4.48
N GLN A 3 -11.04 -5.06 5.55
CA GLN A 3 -10.63 -4.75 6.93
C GLN A 3 -9.10 -4.62 7.12
N GLY A 4 -8.27 -5.26 6.29
CA GLY A 4 -6.81 -5.16 6.37
C GLY A 4 -6.29 -3.85 5.78
N ALA A 5 -6.86 -3.43 4.64
CA ALA A 5 -6.58 -2.11 4.05
C ALA A 5 -7.14 -0.96 4.90
N GLY A 6 -8.34 -1.13 5.48
CA GLY A 6 -8.92 -0.14 6.40
C GLY A 6 -8.19 -0.02 7.75
N ARG A 7 -7.22 -0.89 8.03
CA ARG A 7 -6.31 -0.72 9.17
C ARG A 7 -5.05 0.09 8.83
N LEU A 8 -4.73 0.19 7.54
CA LEU A 8 -3.56 0.92 7.03
C LEU A 8 -3.89 2.41 6.81
N ILE A 9 -5.12 2.73 6.42
CA ILE A 9 -5.60 4.11 6.26
C ILE A 9 -6.54 4.39 7.42
N ARG A 10 -6.01 4.92 8.54
CA ARG A 10 -6.83 5.35 9.68
C ARG A 10 -7.16 6.83 9.60
N ASP A 11 -6.24 7.62 9.06
CA ASP A 11 -6.35 9.05 8.83
C ASP A 11 -6.17 9.37 7.33
N PRO A 12 -6.87 10.37 6.75
CA PRO A 12 -6.62 10.83 5.37
C PRO A 12 -5.16 11.24 5.08
N ALA A 13 -4.40 11.60 6.11
CA ALA A 13 -2.98 11.91 5.98
C ALA A 13 -2.06 10.68 6.06
N ASP A 14 -2.57 9.49 6.41
CA ASP A 14 -1.74 8.29 6.55
C ASP A 14 -1.21 7.82 5.19
N ALA A 15 0.12 7.77 5.08
CA ALA A 15 0.82 7.16 3.96
C ALA A 15 1.45 5.83 4.40
N GLY A 16 1.32 4.78 3.58
CA GLY A 16 1.85 3.47 3.95
C GLY A 16 1.82 2.46 2.81
N VAL A 17 2.34 1.27 3.09
CA VAL A 17 2.48 0.19 2.09
C VAL A 17 1.67 -1.03 2.53
N LEU A 18 0.79 -1.49 1.63
CA LEU A 18 0.07 -2.75 1.81
C LEU A 18 0.81 -3.88 1.09
N VAL A 19 1.48 -4.75 1.86
CA VAL A 19 2.14 -5.94 1.32
C VAL A 19 1.20 -7.14 1.40
N ILE A 20 1.05 -7.88 0.30
CA ILE A 20 0.26 -9.12 0.27
C ILE A 20 1.12 -10.27 -0.23
N CYS A 21 1.54 -11.12 0.69
CA CYS A 21 2.35 -12.31 0.41
C CYS A 21 1.47 -13.54 0.11
N ASP A 22 0.54 -13.43 -0.84
CA ASP A 22 -0.38 -14.51 -1.21
C ASP A 22 -0.36 -14.76 -2.72
N ASN A 23 0.20 -15.91 -3.11
CA ASN A 23 0.33 -16.31 -4.51
C ASN A 23 -1.03 -16.53 -5.20
N ARG A 24 -2.11 -16.67 -4.44
CA ARG A 24 -3.48 -16.78 -4.96
C ARG A 24 -3.96 -15.49 -5.62
N LEU A 25 -3.37 -14.34 -5.27
CA LEU A 25 -3.65 -13.06 -5.93
C LEU A 25 -3.11 -12.95 -7.36
N VAL A 26 -2.29 -13.90 -7.80
CA VAL A 26 -1.81 -13.96 -9.20
C VAL A 26 -2.45 -15.11 -9.96
N THR A 27 -2.79 -16.20 -9.26
CA THR A 27 -3.21 -17.46 -9.87
C THR A 27 -4.73 -17.64 -9.95
N LYS A 28 -5.52 -16.88 -9.19
CA LYS A 28 -6.98 -17.07 -9.12
C LYS A 28 -7.75 -16.00 -9.89
N PRO A 29 -8.89 -16.34 -10.53
CA PRO A 29 -9.72 -15.39 -11.28
C PRO A 29 -10.23 -14.22 -10.43
N TYR A 30 -10.44 -14.43 -9.13
CA TYR A 30 -10.92 -13.38 -8.22
C TYR A 30 -9.90 -12.27 -7.94
N ALA A 31 -8.63 -12.44 -8.36
CA ALA A 31 -7.57 -11.47 -8.13
C ALA A 31 -7.94 -10.06 -8.60
N GLN A 32 -8.52 -9.95 -9.80
CA GLN A 32 -8.90 -8.66 -10.37
C GLN A 32 -10.02 -8.00 -9.56
N THR A 33 -11.05 -8.76 -9.17
CA THR A 33 -12.13 -8.28 -8.31
C THR A 33 -11.60 -7.84 -6.94
N PHE A 34 -10.67 -8.60 -6.38
CA PHE A 34 -10.02 -8.26 -5.12
C PHE A 34 -9.22 -6.95 -5.23
N LEU A 35 -8.35 -6.84 -6.21
CA LEU A 35 -7.53 -5.64 -6.45
C LEU A 35 -8.38 -4.42 -6.79
N GLY A 36 -9.50 -4.61 -7.51
CA GLY A 36 -10.48 -3.55 -7.79
C GLY A 36 -11.30 -3.12 -6.57
N SER A 37 -11.34 -3.92 -5.51
CA SER A 37 -12.02 -3.57 -4.26
C SER A 37 -11.18 -2.72 -3.31
N LEU A 38 -9.89 -2.55 -3.63
CA LEU A 38 -8.96 -1.73 -2.87
C LEU A 38 -9.03 -0.27 -3.35
N PRO A 39 -8.73 0.72 -2.48
CA PRO A 39 -8.54 2.11 -2.88
C PRO A 39 -7.54 2.25 -4.04
N PRO A 40 -7.62 3.35 -4.82
CA PRO A 40 -6.62 3.63 -5.86
C PRO A 40 -5.23 3.76 -5.22
N MET A 41 -4.36 2.80 -5.50
CA MET A 41 -2.99 2.72 -4.97
C MET A 41 -2.05 2.30 -6.09
N LYS A 42 -0.81 2.83 -6.09
CA LYS A 42 0.26 2.34 -6.97
C LYS A 42 0.56 0.88 -6.60
N ARG A 43 0.65 0.01 -7.62
CA ARG A 43 0.94 -1.42 -7.46
C ARG A 43 2.33 -1.71 -7.99
N THR A 44 3.11 -2.48 -7.24
CA THR A 44 4.44 -2.90 -7.66
C THR A 44 4.76 -4.30 -7.16
N ARG A 45 5.70 -4.96 -7.84
CA ARG A 45 6.35 -6.21 -7.39
C ARG A 45 7.82 -5.99 -7.06
N ASP A 46 8.32 -4.78 -7.28
CA ASP A 46 9.70 -4.42 -7.00
C ASP A 46 9.78 -3.84 -5.59
N VAL A 47 10.55 -4.51 -4.73
CA VAL A 47 10.79 -4.08 -3.35
C VAL A 47 11.54 -2.74 -3.33
N SER A 48 12.38 -2.47 -4.33
CA SER A 48 13.14 -1.21 -4.43
C SER A 48 12.23 0.00 -4.58
N GLU A 49 11.08 -0.13 -5.24
CA GLU A 49 10.08 0.94 -5.32
C GLU A 49 9.39 1.19 -3.99
N VAL A 50 9.20 0.14 -3.19
CA VAL A 50 8.62 0.23 -1.84
C VAL A 50 9.59 0.93 -0.90
N GLU A 51 10.87 0.55 -0.91
CA GLU A 51 11.92 1.19 -0.11
C GLU A 51 12.03 2.69 -0.42
N LYS A 52 12.03 3.07 -1.70
CA LYS A 52 12.03 4.48 -2.11
C LYS A 52 10.79 5.23 -1.62
N PHE A 53 9.62 4.62 -1.70
CA PHE A 53 8.40 5.23 -1.20
C PHE A 53 8.46 5.47 0.32
N LEU A 54 8.91 4.45 1.07
CA LEU A 54 9.04 4.54 2.53
C LEU A 54 10.08 5.60 2.96
N ALA A 55 11.21 5.69 2.25
CA ALA A 55 12.21 6.73 2.52
C ALA A 55 11.66 8.15 2.26
N ASN A 56 10.81 8.33 1.25
CA ASN A 56 10.22 9.63 0.93
C ASN A 56 9.17 10.09 1.96
N ILE A 57 8.41 9.16 2.58
CA ILE A 57 7.43 9.53 3.61
C ILE A 57 8.11 9.98 4.91
N GLU A 58 9.22 9.35 5.31
CA GLU A 58 10.00 9.76 6.49
C GLU A 58 10.60 11.16 6.32
N GLN A 59 11.04 11.51 5.10
CA GLN A 59 11.54 12.85 4.80
C GLN A 59 10.44 13.92 4.82
N THR A 60 9.20 13.55 4.53
CA THR A 60 8.07 14.49 4.48
C THR A 60 7.63 14.89 5.89
N GLU A 61 7.68 13.97 6.87
CA GLU A 61 7.33 14.27 8.25
C GLU A 61 8.33 15.23 8.91
N HIS A 62 9.62 15.11 8.58
CA HIS A 62 10.69 15.92 9.16
C HIS A 62 10.73 17.39 8.71
N VAL A 63 10.04 17.77 7.63
CA VAL A 63 10.05 19.15 7.10
C VAL A 63 8.98 20.03 7.75
N THR A 64 8.01 19.42 8.45
CA THR A 64 6.86 20.14 9.04
C THR A 64 7.08 20.61 10.49
N GLU A 65 8.23 20.31 11.10
CA GLU A 65 8.55 20.67 12.49
C GLU A 65 9.56 21.84 12.65
N GLU A 66 9.93 22.54 11.57
CA GLU A 66 10.75 23.78 11.61
C GLU A 66 9.97 25.06 11.24
#